data_AF-A0A816U5X7-F1
#
_entry.id   AF-A0A816U5X7-F1
#
_cell.length_a   1.000
_cell.length_b   1.000
_cell.length_c   1.000
_cell.angle_alpha   90.00
_cell.angle_beta   90.00
_cell.angle_gamma   90.00
#
_symmetry.space_group_name_H-M   'P 1'
#
loop_
_entity.id
_entity.type
_entity.pdbx_description
1 polymer ?
#
loop_
_entity_poly.entity_id
_entity_poly.type
_entity_poly.pdbx_seq_one_letter_code
_entity_poly.pdbx_strand_id
1 'polypeptide(L)'
;PQLAGLTNRIKEEIDGRGWYRMGQLMLKVGHFDQAEELYNELLKGTSTDSDIAYIYHQLGWLKDDQGEYKDAVEFYKKSVKIYRKTLPEDDASLAPTYSNIGQVYKNMGEYSKALEYYEKSLIIREISLPPTHPDLAQ
;
A
#
# COMPACT_ATOMS: atom_id res chain seq x y z
N PRO A 1 -0.10 -13.48 23.41
CA PRO A 1 -0.57 -14.89 23.33
C PRO A 1 -1.61 -15.15 22.23
N GLN A 2 -2.72 -14.39 22.22
CA GLN A 2 -3.80 -14.58 21.23
C GLN A 2 -3.39 -14.16 19.81
N LEU A 3 -2.71 -13.01 19.67
CA LEU A 3 -2.22 -12.52 18.38
C LEU A 3 -1.27 -13.52 17.71
N ALA A 4 -0.27 -14.03 18.44
CA ALA A 4 0.68 -15.02 17.93
C ALA A 4 -0.01 -16.34 17.49
N GLY A 5 -1.00 -16.81 18.24
CA GLY A 5 -1.79 -17.99 17.86
C GLY A 5 -2.65 -17.76 16.62
N LEU A 6 -3.19 -16.54 16.45
CA LEU A 6 -3.94 -16.15 15.26
C LEU A 6 -2.99 -16.00 14.05
N THR A 7 -1.81 -15.40 14.23
CA THR A 7 -0.79 -15.28 13.18
C THR A 7 -0.41 -16.65 12.63
N ASN A 8 -0.12 -17.63 13.50
CA ASN A 8 0.26 -18.98 13.04
C ASN A 8 -0.88 -19.73 12.34
N ARG A 9 -2.13 -19.56 12.80
CA ARG A 9 -3.28 -20.19 12.13
C ARG A 9 -3.56 -19.59 10.77
N ILE A 10 -3.39 -18.28 10.62
CA ILE A 10 -3.55 -17.64 9.32
C ILE A 10 -2.36 -18.03 8.41
N LYS A 11 -1.13 -18.30 8.91
CA LYS A 11 0.01 -18.92 8.15
C LYS A 11 -0.38 -20.17 7.40
N GLU A 12 -1.28 -20.93 7.97
CA GLU A 12 -1.70 -22.22 7.44
C GLU A 12 -2.92 -22.10 6.51
N GLU A 13 -3.62 -20.95 6.52
CA GLU A 13 -4.73 -20.68 5.61
C GLU A 13 -4.22 -20.04 4.30
N ILE A 14 -4.36 -20.79 3.21
CA ILE A 14 -3.88 -20.45 1.86
C ILE A 14 -4.70 -19.29 1.21
N ASP A 15 -5.65 -18.67 1.93
CA ASP A 15 -6.38 -17.49 1.43
C ASP A 15 -5.65 -16.21 1.87
N GLY A 16 -4.96 -15.56 0.92
CA GLY A 16 -4.18 -14.34 1.13
C GLY A 16 -4.94 -13.18 1.81
N ARG A 17 -6.28 -13.20 1.81
CA ARG A 17 -7.11 -12.15 2.43
C ARG A 17 -7.09 -12.14 3.95
N GLY A 18 -6.92 -13.30 4.61
CA GLY A 18 -6.85 -13.37 6.07
C GLY A 18 -5.61 -12.65 6.60
N TRP A 19 -4.53 -12.75 5.86
CA TRP A 19 -3.24 -12.20 6.20
C TRP A 19 -3.10 -10.70 6.05
N TYR A 20 -3.66 -10.16 4.98
CA TYR A 20 -3.70 -8.72 4.78
C TYR A 20 -4.43 -8.02 5.93
N ARG A 21 -5.52 -8.59 6.42
CA ARG A 21 -6.25 -8.07 7.58
C ARG A 21 -5.42 -8.15 8.86
N MET A 22 -4.64 -9.21 9.02
CA MET A 22 -3.76 -9.37 10.18
C MET A 22 -2.63 -8.33 10.17
N GLY A 23 -1.94 -8.17 9.05
CA GLY A 23 -0.89 -7.14 8.93
C GLY A 23 -1.43 -5.73 9.20
N GLN A 24 -2.62 -5.41 8.66
CA GLN A 24 -3.29 -4.14 8.95
C GLN A 24 -3.69 -3.99 10.42
N LEU A 25 -4.11 -5.07 11.07
CA LEU A 25 -4.40 -5.05 12.50
C LEU A 25 -3.11 -4.77 13.30
N MET A 26 -2.01 -5.46 12.97
CA MET A 26 -0.70 -5.27 13.58
C MET A 26 -0.22 -3.82 13.44
N LEU A 27 -0.39 -3.21 12.27
CA LEU A 27 -0.14 -1.78 12.06
C LEU A 27 -0.95 -0.92 13.03
N LYS A 28 -2.27 -1.13 13.09
CA LYS A 28 -3.16 -0.33 13.95
C LYS A 28 -2.88 -0.45 15.45
N VAL A 29 -2.35 -1.59 15.89
CA VAL A 29 -2.00 -1.80 17.30
C VAL A 29 -0.53 -1.47 17.61
N GLY A 30 0.22 -0.93 16.65
CA GLY A 30 1.61 -0.50 16.80
C GLY A 30 2.64 -1.64 16.83
N HIS A 31 2.26 -2.84 16.38
CA HIS A 31 3.17 -3.98 16.25
C HIS A 31 3.89 -3.98 14.89
N PHE A 32 4.64 -2.92 14.61
CA PHE A 32 5.29 -2.71 13.31
C PHE A 32 6.27 -3.83 12.95
N ASP A 33 7.14 -4.25 13.86
CA ASP A 33 8.12 -5.32 13.58
C ASP A 33 7.44 -6.63 13.16
N GLN A 34 6.30 -6.97 13.78
CA GLN A 34 5.54 -8.17 13.45
C GLN A 34 4.82 -8.04 12.11
N ALA A 35 4.30 -6.85 11.80
CA ALA A 35 3.71 -6.57 10.49
C ALA A 35 4.77 -6.66 9.38
N GLU A 36 5.96 -6.11 9.61
CA GLU A 36 7.07 -6.16 8.66
C GLU A 36 7.57 -7.60 8.44
N GLU A 37 7.75 -8.39 9.50
CA GLU A 37 8.10 -9.80 9.40
C GLU A 37 7.05 -10.58 8.59
N LEU A 38 5.77 -10.33 8.88
CA LEU A 38 4.66 -10.97 8.17
C LEU A 38 4.69 -10.64 6.67
N TYR A 39 4.79 -9.36 6.31
CA TYR A 39 4.82 -8.94 4.91
C TYR A 39 6.05 -9.47 4.16
N ASN A 40 7.21 -9.52 4.81
CA ASN A 40 8.42 -10.09 4.23
C ASN A 40 8.32 -11.61 4.02
N GLU A 41 7.66 -12.35 4.91
CA GLU A 41 7.37 -13.78 4.68
C GLU A 41 6.38 -13.98 3.54
N LEU A 42 5.31 -13.17 3.46
CA LEU A 42 4.37 -13.24 2.34
C LEU A 42 5.06 -12.97 0.99
N LEU A 43 6.04 -12.06 0.97
CA LEU A 43 6.80 -11.75 -0.24
C LEU A 43 7.63 -12.94 -0.74
N LYS A 44 8.08 -13.83 0.15
CA LYS A 44 8.82 -15.05 -0.23
C LYS A 44 7.91 -16.14 -0.78
N GLY A 45 6.67 -16.21 -0.30
CA GLY A 45 5.72 -17.27 -0.63
C GLY A 45 4.76 -16.93 -1.78
N THR A 46 4.53 -15.65 -2.07
CA THR A 46 3.61 -15.25 -3.14
C THR A 46 4.29 -15.20 -4.50
N SER A 47 3.54 -15.53 -5.56
CA SER A 47 4.05 -15.53 -6.95
C SER A 47 3.23 -14.66 -7.90
N THR A 48 2.15 -14.02 -7.42
CA THR A 48 1.33 -13.16 -8.27
C THR A 48 1.81 -11.71 -8.19
N ASP A 49 1.95 -11.05 -9.35
CA ASP A 49 2.35 -9.65 -9.41
C ASP A 49 1.38 -8.74 -8.62
N SER A 50 0.08 -9.05 -8.61
CA SER A 50 -0.91 -8.30 -7.84
C SER A 50 -0.67 -8.39 -6.33
N ASP A 51 -0.37 -9.58 -5.81
CA ASP A 51 -0.09 -9.75 -4.38
C ASP A 51 1.25 -9.11 -3.99
N ILE A 52 2.28 -9.26 -4.82
CA ILE A 52 3.59 -8.60 -4.60
C ILE A 52 3.42 -7.08 -4.57
N ALA A 53 2.65 -6.51 -5.50
CA ALA A 53 2.37 -5.08 -5.55
C ALA A 53 1.63 -4.61 -4.29
N TYR A 54 0.65 -5.38 -3.83
CA TYR A 54 -0.09 -5.07 -2.61
C TYR A 54 0.79 -5.15 -1.37
N ILE A 55 1.63 -6.18 -1.24
CA ILE A 55 2.58 -6.31 -0.11
C ILE A 55 3.53 -5.12 -0.07
N TYR A 56 4.09 -4.70 -1.20
CA TYR A 56 4.91 -3.50 -1.25
C TYR A 56 4.15 -2.24 -0.88
N HIS A 57 2.87 -2.12 -1.24
CA HIS A 57 2.05 -1.00 -0.76
C HIS A 57 1.92 -1.01 0.77
N GLN A 58 1.68 -2.17 1.38
CA GLN A 58 1.56 -2.26 2.84
C GLN A 58 2.89 -1.98 3.56
N LEU A 59 4.02 -2.44 3.02
CA LEU A 59 5.35 -2.10 3.55
C LEU A 59 5.64 -0.59 3.43
N GLY A 60 5.20 0.04 2.33
CA GLY A 60 5.29 1.50 2.19
C GLY A 60 4.52 2.24 3.28
N TRP A 61 3.31 1.78 3.59
CA TRP A 61 2.49 2.36 4.66
C TRP A 61 3.11 2.14 6.04
N LEU A 62 3.58 0.93 6.33
CA LEU A 62 4.30 0.62 7.55
C LEU A 62 5.47 1.59 7.79
N LYS A 63 6.29 1.82 6.76
CA LYS A 63 7.44 2.72 6.84
C LYS A 63 7.04 4.18 7.01
N ASP A 64 5.94 4.63 6.39
CA ASP A 64 5.42 5.99 6.60
C ASP A 64 4.98 6.19 8.06
N ASP A 65 4.28 5.21 8.65
CA ASP A 65 3.83 5.28 10.05
C ASP A 65 5.00 5.23 11.04
N GLN A 66 6.09 4.56 10.68
CA GLN A 66 7.37 4.58 11.42
C GLN A 66 8.17 5.88 11.23
N GLY A 67 7.79 6.77 10.32
CA GLY A 67 8.55 7.97 9.96
C GLY A 67 9.76 7.70 9.05
N GLU A 68 9.90 6.48 8.53
CA GLU A 68 10.94 6.04 7.60
C GLU A 68 10.57 6.43 6.15
N TYR A 69 10.40 7.73 5.92
CA TYR A 69 9.79 8.26 4.69
C TYR A 69 10.50 7.85 3.38
N LYS A 70 11.83 7.73 3.39
CA LYS A 70 12.57 7.33 2.19
C LYS A 70 12.24 5.88 1.78
N ASP A 71 12.18 4.99 2.76
CA ASP A 71 11.86 3.58 2.54
C ASP A 71 10.38 3.42 2.15
N ALA A 72 9.50 4.22 2.76
CA ALA A 72 8.09 4.30 2.38
C ALA A 72 7.92 4.62 0.88
N VAL A 73 8.60 5.67 0.39
CA VAL A 73 8.58 6.05 -1.03
C VAL A 73 9.14 4.93 -1.91
N GLU A 74 10.21 4.26 -1.49
CA GLU A 74 10.79 3.16 -2.27
C GLU A 74 9.81 2.00 -2.43
N PHE A 75 9.18 1.57 -1.34
CA PHE A 75 8.20 0.48 -1.37
C PHE A 75 6.96 0.84 -2.18
N TYR A 76 6.41 2.04 -2.02
CA TYR A 76 5.29 2.48 -2.87
C TYR A 76 5.66 2.53 -4.35
N LYS A 77 6.88 2.97 -4.70
CA LYS A 77 7.35 2.94 -6.10
C LYS A 77 7.52 1.52 -6.63
N LYS A 78 7.96 0.56 -5.81
CA LYS A 78 8.00 -0.87 -6.18
C LYS A 78 6.59 -1.39 -6.47
N SER A 79 5.61 -1.05 -5.63
CA SER A 79 4.19 -1.38 -5.84
C SER A 79 3.67 -0.83 -7.18
N VAL A 80 3.81 0.48 -7.42
CA VAL A 80 3.39 1.13 -8.68
C VAL A 80 4.07 0.49 -9.89
N LYS A 81 5.37 0.19 -9.81
CA LYS A 81 6.12 -0.42 -10.92
C LYS A 81 5.55 -1.78 -11.32
N ILE A 82 5.03 -2.55 -10.37
CA ILE A 82 4.45 -3.86 -10.65
C ILE A 82 3.03 -3.71 -11.18
N TYR A 83 2.19 -2.90 -10.54
CA TYR A 83 0.84 -2.62 -11.04
C TYR A 83 0.85 -2.09 -12.48
N ARG A 84 1.78 -1.20 -12.84
CA ARG A 84 1.91 -0.70 -14.22
C ARG A 84 2.35 -1.74 -15.26
N LYS A 85 2.81 -2.93 -14.85
CA LYS A 85 3.09 -4.03 -15.78
C LYS A 85 1.84 -4.84 -16.11
N THR A 86 0.88 -4.89 -15.20
CA THR A 86 -0.26 -5.80 -15.25
C THR A 86 -1.58 -5.10 -15.47
N LEU A 87 -1.65 -3.80 -15.17
CA LEU A 87 -2.85 -2.97 -15.24
C LEU A 87 -2.70 -1.83 -16.25
N PRO A 88 -3.82 -1.34 -16.81
CA PRO A 88 -3.86 -0.09 -17.56
C PRO A 88 -3.29 1.09 -16.76
N GLU A 89 -2.80 2.12 -17.46
CA GLU A 89 -2.20 3.30 -16.81
C GLU A 89 -3.20 4.09 -15.96
N ASP A 90 -4.48 3.99 -16.27
CA ASP A 90 -5.61 4.66 -15.64
C ASP A 90 -6.37 3.74 -14.65
N ASP A 91 -5.79 2.60 -14.26
CA ASP A 91 -6.43 1.69 -13.33
C ASP A 91 -6.60 2.34 -11.93
N ALA A 92 -7.85 2.32 -11.44
CA ALA A 92 -8.24 2.92 -10.16
C ALA A 92 -7.41 2.43 -8.96
N SER A 93 -6.84 1.22 -9.00
CA SER A 93 -6.01 0.66 -7.93
C SER A 93 -4.67 1.38 -7.73
N LEU A 94 -4.21 2.15 -8.73
CA LEU A 94 -2.99 2.96 -8.64
C LEU A 94 -3.18 4.26 -7.84
N ALA A 95 -4.40 4.81 -7.84
CA ALA A 95 -4.67 6.12 -7.23
C ALA A 95 -4.34 6.19 -5.73
N PRO A 96 -4.70 5.20 -4.88
CA PRO A 96 -4.32 5.21 -3.47
C PRO A 96 -2.80 5.22 -3.26
N THR A 97 -2.06 4.44 -4.05
CA THR A 97 -0.60 4.36 -3.92
C THR A 97 0.07 5.68 -4.32
N TYR A 98 -0.39 6.34 -5.38
CA TYR A 98 0.09 7.68 -5.73
C TYR A 98 -0.23 8.73 -4.66
N SER A 99 -1.44 8.70 -4.10
CA SER A 99 -1.82 9.60 -3.00
C SER A 99 -0.91 9.42 -1.79
N ASN A 100 -0.58 8.18 -1.44
CA ASN A 100 0.31 7.90 -0.31
C ASN A 100 1.74 8.38 -0.57
N ILE A 101 2.28 8.22 -1.79
CA ILE A 101 3.58 8.81 -2.14
C ILE A 101 3.54 10.35 -2.00
N GLY A 102 2.45 10.98 -2.44
CA GLY A 102 2.25 12.42 -2.28
C GLY A 102 2.24 12.84 -0.81
N GLN A 103 1.55 12.08 0.04
CA GLN A 103 1.51 12.27 1.49
C GLN A 103 2.89 12.14 2.14
N VAL A 104 3.68 11.13 1.76
CA VAL A 104 5.03 10.95 2.29
C VAL A 104 5.93 12.11 1.89
N TYR A 105 5.90 12.55 0.62
CA TYR A 105 6.66 13.73 0.19
C TYR A 105 6.22 15.01 0.92
N LYS A 106 4.93 15.15 1.21
CA LYS A 106 4.43 16.26 2.05
C LYS A 106 5.01 16.19 3.46
N ASN A 107 5.05 15.01 4.07
CA ASN A 107 5.66 14.79 5.40
C ASN A 107 7.16 15.13 5.40
N MET A 108 7.85 14.93 4.29
CA MET A 108 9.26 15.31 4.08
C MET A 108 9.47 16.81 3.79
N GLY A 109 8.41 17.60 3.60
CA GLY A 109 8.50 19.01 3.17
C GLY A 109 8.79 19.18 1.67
N GLU A 110 8.76 18.11 0.88
CA GLU A 110 9.01 18.14 -0.57
C GLU A 110 7.72 18.43 -1.35
N TYR A 111 7.14 19.61 -1.15
CA TYR A 111 5.80 19.96 -1.63
C TYR A 111 5.61 19.86 -3.15
N SER A 112 6.62 20.21 -3.95
CA SER A 112 6.53 20.09 -5.42
C SER A 112 6.34 18.63 -5.86
N LYS A 113 7.02 17.68 -5.22
CA LYS A 113 6.83 16.26 -5.51
C LYS A 113 5.49 15.78 -4.97
N ALA A 114 5.10 16.23 -3.77
CA ALA A 114 3.80 15.90 -3.21
C ALA A 114 2.66 16.25 -4.20
N LEU A 115 2.70 17.46 -4.77
CA LEU A 115 1.74 17.92 -5.76
C LEU A 115 1.72 17.04 -7.01
N GLU A 116 2.88 16.73 -7.59
CA GLU A 116 2.99 15.85 -8.76
C GLU A 116 2.32 14.48 -8.54
N TYR A 117 2.49 13.90 -7.35
CA TYR A 117 1.92 12.60 -7.02
C TYR A 117 0.42 12.67 -6.68
N TYR A 118 -0.03 13.76 -6.07
CA TYR A 118 -1.46 14.01 -5.88
C TYR A 118 -2.19 14.23 -7.21
N GLU A 119 -1.60 14.96 -8.15
CA GLU A 119 -2.15 15.15 -9.50
C GLU A 119 -2.31 13.82 -10.23
N LYS A 120 -1.30 12.93 -10.19
CA LYS A 120 -1.41 11.58 -10.76
C LYS A 120 -2.56 10.77 -10.15
N SER A 121 -2.73 10.86 -8.84
CA SER A 121 -3.84 10.19 -8.14
C SER A 121 -5.19 10.75 -8.58
N LEU A 122 -5.31 12.07 -8.70
CA LEU A 122 -6.53 12.76 -9.12
C LEU A 122 -6.93 12.38 -10.55
N ILE A 123 -5.98 12.43 -11.50
CA ILE A 123 -6.23 12.10 -12.91
C ILE A 123 -6.82 10.69 -13.05
N ILE A 124 -6.26 9.72 -12.31
CA ILE A 124 -6.77 8.35 -12.33
C ILE A 124 -8.20 8.28 -11.78
N ARG A 125 -8.49 9.00 -10.69
CA ARG A 125 -9.85 9.06 -10.12
C ARG A 125 -10.83 9.70 -11.09
N GLU A 126 -10.45 10.77 -11.76
CA GLU A 126 -11.30 11.47 -12.75
C GLU A 126 -11.61 10.61 -13.97
N ILE A 127 -10.65 9.81 -14.44
CA ILE A 127 -10.87 8.88 -15.56
C ILE A 127 -11.73 7.67 -15.12
N SER A 128 -11.49 7.18 -13.90
CA SER A 128 -12.12 5.96 -13.39
C SER A 128 -13.55 6.16 -12.89
N LEU A 129 -13.92 7.38 -12.48
CA LEU A 129 -15.19 7.66 -11.82
C LEU A 129 -16.14 8.44 -12.74
N PRO A 130 -17.44 8.10 -12.77
CA PRO A 130 -18.41 8.95 -13.43
C PRO A 130 -18.43 10.34 -12.75
N PRO A 131 -18.72 11.43 -13.47
CA PRO A 131 -18.65 12.81 -12.96
C PRO A 131 -19.50 13.11 -11.71
N THR A 132 -20.39 12.20 -11.32
CA THR A 132 -21.28 12.30 -10.16
C THR A 132 -20.73 11.62 -8.91
N HIS A 133 -19.51 11.07 -8.93
CA HIS A 133 -18.96 10.33 -7.79
C HIS A 133 -18.58 11.27 -6.63
N PRO A 134 -18.90 10.94 -5.36
CA PRO A 134 -18.61 11.79 -4.21
C PRO A 134 -17.15 12.21 -4.07
N ASP A 135 -16.21 11.34 -4.49
CA ASP A 135 -14.77 11.64 -4.45
C ASP A 135 -14.33 12.74 -5.43
N LEU A 136 -15.18 13.12 -6.39
CA LEU A 136 -14.99 14.23 -7.32
C LEU A 136 -15.85 15.45 -6.97
N ALA A 137 -16.78 15.33 -6.02
CA ALA A 137 -17.65 16.42 -5.61
C ALA A 137 -16.90 17.32 -4.61
N GLN A 138 -16.58 18.54 -5.03
CA GLN A 138 -16.06 19.62 -4.18
C GLN A 138 -17.16 20.25 -3.32
#